data_AF-A0A7Y3SZ74-F1
#
_entry.id   AF-A0A7Y3SZ74-F1
#
_cell.length_a   1.000
_cell.length_b   1.000
_cell.length_c   1.000
_cell.angle_alpha   90.00
_cell.angle_beta   90.00
_cell.angle_gamma   90.00
#
_symmetry.space_group_name_H-M   'P 1'
#
loop_
_entity.id
_entity.type
_entity.pdbx_description
1 polymer ?
#
loop_
_entity_poly.entity_id
_entity_poly.type
_entity_poly.pdbx_seq_one_letter_code
_entity_poly.pdbx_strand_id
1 'polypeptide(L)' 'MYSAYELNNKKTYTVDFNLKEDSRRVEGDAVYVKMIYSVKILDLQKIRIGGSIDTPITFIVKTIKGEWYISDKWEDVKK' A
#
# COMPACT_ATOMS: atom_id res chain seq x y z
N MET A 1 9.09 -28.00 3.13
CA MET A 1 8.51 -27.98 4.48
C MET A 1 8.69 -26.56 5.01
N TYR A 2 7.69 -25.69 4.86
CA TYR A 2 7.77 -24.31 5.36
C TYR A 2 7.41 -24.33 6.85
N SER A 3 8.39 -24.06 7.70
CA SER A 3 8.14 -23.87 9.14
C SER A 3 7.30 -22.62 9.32
N ALA A 4 6.01 -22.80 9.62
CA ALA A 4 5.17 -21.74 10.13
C ALA A 4 5.71 -21.39 11.53
N TYR A 5 6.46 -20.30 11.63
CA TYR A 5 6.81 -19.72 12.91
C TYR A 5 5.51 -19.48 13.69
N GLU A 6 5.44 -19.95 14.94
CA GLU A 6 4.31 -19.68 15.81
C GLU A 6 4.14 -18.16 15.94
N LEU A 7 3.13 -17.64 15.25
CA LEU A 7 2.80 -16.23 15.26
C LEU A 7 2.35 -15.88 16.68
N ASN A 8 3.20 -15.16 17.41
CA ASN A 8 2.90 -14.68 18.75
C ASN A 8 1.67 -13.74 18.67
N ASN A 9 0.50 -14.28 18.98
CA ASN A 9 -0.82 -13.65 18.78
C ASN A 9 -1.13 -12.50 19.75
N LYS A 10 -0.17 -12.06 20.57
CA LYS A 10 -0.33 -10.80 21.33
C LYS A 10 -0.14 -9.62 20.36
N LYS A 11 -1.21 -9.26 19.63
CA LYS A 11 -1.26 -7.99 18.89
C LYS A 11 -1.03 -6.85 19.88
N THR A 12 0.16 -6.27 19.87
CA THR A 12 0.51 -5.10 20.68
C THR A 12 0.14 -3.78 19.99
N TYR A 13 -0.34 -3.87 18.74
CA TYR A 13 -0.75 -2.75 17.91
C TYR A 13 -1.88 -3.16 16.96
N THR A 14 -2.63 -2.17 16.50
CA THR A 14 -3.62 -2.28 15.44
C THR A 14 -3.15 -1.47 14.23
N VAL A 15 -3.45 -1.94 13.02
CA VAL A 15 -3.13 -1.22 11.78
C VAL A 15 -4.41 -0.92 11.03
N ASP A 16 -4.71 0.36 10.88
CA ASP A 16 -5.80 0.83 10.02
C ASP A 16 -5.23 1.27 8.69
N PHE A 17 -5.67 0.62 7.61
CA PHE A 17 -5.23 0.91 6.25
C PHE A 17 -6.40 1.40 5.40
N ASN A 18 -6.18 2.48 4.67
CA ASN A 18 -7.09 2.98 3.65
C ASN A 18 -6.32 3.26 2.35
N LEU A 19 -6.95 2.97 1.22
CA LEU A 19 -6.41 3.19 -0.11
C LEU A 19 -7.53 3.64 -1.03
N LYS A 20 -7.33 4.76 -1.73
CA LYS A 20 -8.26 5.27 -2.73
C LYS A 20 -7.54 5.57 -4.04
N GLU A 21 -8.19 5.28 -5.16
CA GLU A 21 -7.71 5.75 -6.48
C GLU A 21 -7.94 7.26 -6.57
N ASP A 22 -6.91 7.98 -7.01
CA ASP A 22 -6.95 9.43 -7.28
C ASP A 22 -7.12 9.67 -8.78
N SER A 23 -6.31 9.01 -9.60
CA SER A 23 -6.40 9.10 -11.05
C SER A 23 -5.75 7.92 -11.75
N ARG A 24 -6.08 7.77 -13.03
CA ARG A 24 -5.52 6.75 -13.92
C ARG A 24 -5.21 7.35 -15.28
N ARG A 25 -4.06 6.98 -15.84
CA ARG A 25 -3.70 7.28 -17.24
C ARG A 25 -3.11 6.06 -17.92
N VAL A 26 -3.23 6.00 -19.24
CA VAL A 26 -2.68 4.93 -20.07
C VAL A 26 -1.66 5.53 -21.03
N GLU A 27 -0.46 4.96 -21.09
CA GLU A 27 0.59 5.36 -22.02
C GLU A 27 1.21 4.09 -22.62
N GLY A 28 0.91 3.83 -23.90
CA GLY A 28 1.27 2.57 -24.56
C GLY A 28 0.66 1.37 -23.83
N ASP A 29 1.48 0.37 -23.54
CA ASP A 29 1.07 -0.85 -22.83
C ASP A 29 1.12 -0.74 -21.30
N ALA A 30 1.40 0.47 -20.78
CA ALA A 30 1.47 0.74 -19.34
C ALA A 30 0.27 1.55 -18.87
N VAL A 31 -0.29 1.16 -17.73
CA VAL A 31 -1.32 1.92 -17.02
C VAL A 31 -0.70 2.47 -15.75
N TYR A 32 -0.77 3.78 -15.57
CA TYR A 32 -0.32 4.46 -14.37
C TYR A 32 -1.54 4.71 -13.50
N VAL A 33 -1.52 4.19 -12.29
CA VAL A 33 -2.60 4.37 -11.31
C VAL A 33 -2.04 5.14 -10.13
N LYS A 34 -2.50 6.37 -9.98
CA LYS A 34 -2.18 7.20 -8.82
C LYS A 34 -3.21 6.91 -7.75
N MET A 35 -2.73 6.54 -6.57
CA MET A 35 -3.54 6.26 -5.40
C MET A 35 -3.09 7.16 -4.26
N ILE A 36 -3.98 7.35 -3.30
CA ILE A 36 -3.67 8.00 -2.03
C ILE A 36 -3.93 6.96 -0.94
N TYR A 37 -2.90 6.68 -0.15
CA TYR A 37 -2.99 5.72 0.95
C TYR A 37 -2.86 6.40 2.31
N SER A 38 -3.41 5.76 3.33
CA SER A 38 -3.20 6.11 4.72
C SER A 38 -3.03 4.84 5.53
N VAL A 39 -1.99 4.80 6.36
CA VAL A 39 -1.72 3.76 7.35
C VAL A 39 -1.67 4.44 8.71
N LYS A 40 -2.45 3.95 9.66
CA LYS A 40 -2.30 4.32 11.08
C LYS A 40 -1.89 3.08 11.85
N ILE A 41 -0.76 3.16 12.53
CA ILE A 41 -0.36 2.16 13.51
C ILE A 41 -0.78 2.71 14.88
N LEU A 42 -1.68 2.00 15.53
CA LEU A 42 -2.27 2.36 16.82
C LEU A 42 -1.77 1.40 17.90
N ASP A 43 -1.52 1.89 19.10
CA ASP A 43 -1.37 1.03 20.27
C ASP A 43 -2.72 0.47 20.75
N LEU A 44 -2.69 -0.30 21.84
CA LEU A 44 -3.91 -0.88 22.44
C LEU A 44 -4.88 0.16 23.01
N GLN A 45 -4.43 1.38 23.26
CA GLN A 45 -5.25 2.50 23.73
C GLN A 45 -5.80 3.33 22.56
N LYS A 46 -5.59 2.88 21.31
CA LYS A 46 -5.96 3.58 20.07
C LYS A 46 -5.19 4.88 19.86
N ILE A 47 -4.03 5.04 20.48
CA ILE A 47 -3.13 6.16 20.26
C ILE A 47 -2.25 5.85 19.05
N ARG A 48 -2.16 6.81 18.11
CA ARG A 48 -1.31 6.65 16.92
C ARG A 48 0.15 6.74 17.29
N ILE A 49 0.89 5.65 17.04
CA ILE A 49 2.33 5.53 17.26
C ILE A 49 3.14 5.56 15.95
N GLY A 50 2.48 5.50 14.78
CA GLY A 50 3.17 5.58 13.50
C GLY A 50 2.25 5.54 12.27
N GLY A 51 2.88 5.42 11.11
CA GLY A 51 2.23 5.30 9.80
C GLY A 51 2.19 6.60 8.99
N SER A 52 1.52 6.57 7.85
CA SER A 52 1.45 7.67 6.88
C SER A 52 0.01 8.14 6.66
N ILE A 53 -0.18 9.42 6.35
CA ILE A 53 -1.51 10.01 6.09
C ILE A 53 -1.52 10.64 4.71
N ASP A 54 -2.61 10.43 3.97
CA ASP A 54 -2.90 11.00 2.66
C ASP A 54 -1.68 11.01 1.73
N THR A 55 -0.96 9.89 1.71
CA THR A 55 0.30 9.76 0.99
C THR A 55 0.04 9.34 -0.46
N PRO A 56 0.37 10.17 -1.44
CA PRO A 56 0.29 9.81 -2.85
C PRO A 56 1.33 8.73 -3.19
N ILE A 57 0.86 7.69 -3.87
CA ILE A 57 1.69 6.64 -4.45
C ILE A 57 1.22 6.39 -5.88
N THR A 58 2.16 6.24 -6.81
CA THR A 58 1.83 5.86 -8.18
C THR A 58 2.34 4.46 -8.47
N PHE A 59 1.47 3.63 -9.04
CA PHE A 59 1.79 2.29 -9.53
C PHE A 59 1.83 2.30 -11.05
N ILE A 60 2.85 1.68 -11.64
CA ILE A 60 2.85 1.35 -13.07
C ILE A 60 2.44 -0.11 -13.20
N VAL A 61 1.27 -0.36 -13.78
CA VAL A 61 0.77 -1.71 -14.02
C VAL A 61 0.81 -2.07 -15.50
N LYS A 62 1.12 -3.33 -15.78
CA LYS A 62 1.18 -3.91 -17.13
C LYS A 62 0.37 -5.20 -17.18
N THR A 63 -0.19 -5.48 -18.35
CA THR A 63 -0.88 -6.75 -18.61
C THR A 63 0.06 -7.71 -19.34
N ILE A 64 0.34 -8.86 -18.73
CA ILE A 64 1.12 -9.93 -19.36
C ILE A 64 0.23 -11.16 -19.45
N LYS A 65 -0.10 -11.59 -20.68
CA LYS A 65 -0.99 -12.74 -20.94
C LYS A 65 -2.37 -12.65 -20.25
N GLY A 66 -2.91 -11.44 -20.13
CA GLY A 66 -4.24 -11.19 -19.53
C GLY A 66 -4.22 -10.94 -18.02
N GLU A 67 -3.09 -11.16 -17.35
CA GLU A 67 -2.91 -10.92 -15.92
C GLU A 67 -2.25 -9.56 -15.66
N TRP A 68 -2.70 -8.85 -14.62
CA TRP A 68 -2.18 -7.53 -14.23
C TRP A 68 -1.04 -7.64 -13.23
N TYR A 69 0.06 -6.93 -13.51
CA TYR A 69 1.23 -6.89 -12.64
C TYR A 69 1.64 -5.46 -12.33
N ILE A 70 2.02 -5.19 -11.08
CA ILE A 70 2.74 -3.97 -10.72
C ILE A 70 4.17 -4.12 -11.21
N SER A 71 4.55 -3.32 -12.20
CA SER A 71 5.89 -3.29 -12.78
C SER A 71 6.82 -2.29 -12.08
N ASP A 72 6.26 -1.22 -11.51
CA ASP A 72 7.01 -0.23 -10.74
C ASP A 72 6.09 0.52 -9.78
N LYS A 73 6.68 1.18 -8.77
CA LYS A 73 5.98 2.09 -7.87
C LYS A 73 6.90 3.17 -7.34
N TRP A 74 6.37 4.35 -7.09
CA TRP A 74 7.06 5.38 -6.31
C TRP A 74 6.07 6.14 -5.43
N GLU A 75 6.54 6.53 -4.25
CA GLU A 75 5.82 7.42 -3.34
C GLU A 75 6.29 8.85 -3.58
N ASP A 76 5.35 9.77 -3.77
CA ASP A 76 5.68 11.19 -3.87
C ASP A 76 5.87 11.73 -2.43
N VAL A 77 7.02 11.40 -1.85
CA VAL A 77 7.41 11.89 -0.52
C VAL A 77 7.64 13.39 -0.63
N LYS A 78 6.75 14.19 -0.03
CA LYS A 78 7.01 15.62 0.16
C LYS A 78 8.26 15.75 1.04
N LYS A 79 9.34 16.29 0.46
CA LYS A 79 10.53 16.74 1.18
C LYS A 79 10.19 17.92 2.09
#